data_AF-A0A920N382-F1
#
_entry.id   AF-A0A920N382-F1
#
_cell.length_a   1.000
_cell.length_b   1.000
_cell.length_c   1.000
_cell.angle_alpha   90.00
_cell.angle_beta   90.00
_cell.angle_gamma   90.00
#
_symmetry.space_group_name_H-M   'P 1'
#
loop_
_entity.id
_entity.type
_entity.pdbx_description
1 polymer ?
#
loop_
_entity_poly.entity_id
_entity_poly.type
_entity_poly.pdbx_seq_one_letter_code
_entity_poly.pdbx_strand_id
1 'polypeptide(L)'
;MSSLNYSILSVEKKKLPTNVEQCLEKEAGICGNHVAAFLEISKRLGLRARPVEFYFRGDKPQKNHSHICAEVFYRGHWRMFDITWGTYFPISGGRRDDLADVSRLRAERRSRDWAVTNQANPWYQQWVASKLDPLEYLDAPQLDILRGGRGTIRLRVSARDGQRELFRPLHQPNFVGRNRAHRDYGPVVVLLENPNPKATVVQLDVLGLAGTGALVIFCGEERHAIPFASIRSGQMLKTHCPSRSASGAFVCRPARTKSMGLRTSSTERFLSVAETADAPGE
;
A
#
# COMPACT_ATOMS: atom_id res chain seq x y z
N MET A 1 -19.74 6.78 -10.24
CA MET A 1 -19.57 5.74 -9.19
C MET A 1 -19.72 6.39 -7.83
N SER A 2 -20.38 5.72 -6.89
CA SER A 2 -20.77 6.24 -5.58
C SER A 2 -20.38 5.28 -4.47
N SER A 3 -19.67 5.78 -3.46
CA SER A 3 -19.39 5.04 -2.20
C SER A 3 -20.66 4.78 -1.40
N LEU A 4 -21.69 5.62 -1.54
CA LEU A 4 -22.98 5.40 -0.91
C LEU A 4 -23.67 4.17 -1.52
N ASN A 5 -23.69 4.05 -2.85
CA ASN A 5 -24.25 2.88 -3.53
C ASN A 5 -23.49 1.60 -3.12
N TYR A 6 -22.17 1.68 -3.01
CA TYR A 6 -21.36 0.57 -2.51
C TYR A 6 -21.75 0.15 -1.08
N SER A 7 -21.95 1.14 -0.20
CA SER A 7 -22.34 0.91 1.19
C SER A 7 -23.74 0.27 1.28
N ILE A 8 -24.69 0.72 0.47
CA ILE A 8 -26.03 0.12 0.36
C ILE A 8 -25.93 -1.35 -0.07
N LEU A 9 -25.19 -1.64 -1.15
CA LEU A 9 -24.99 -3.03 -1.61
C LEU A 9 -24.38 -3.91 -0.51
N SER A 10 -23.42 -3.36 0.25
CA SER A 10 -22.78 -4.07 1.36
C SER A 10 -23.75 -4.39 2.50
N VAL A 11 -24.56 -3.42 2.91
CA VAL A 11 -25.57 -3.60 3.98
C VAL A 11 -26.64 -4.59 3.55
N GLU A 12 -27.07 -4.53 2.29
CA GLU A 12 -28.03 -5.46 1.69
C GLU A 12 -27.44 -6.85 1.40
N LYS A 13 -26.15 -7.08 1.71
CA LYS A 13 -25.42 -8.32 1.44
C LYS A 13 -25.46 -8.74 -0.04
N LYS A 14 -25.56 -7.76 -0.95
CA LYS A 14 -25.49 -7.97 -2.40
C LYS A 14 -24.03 -8.12 -2.84
N LYS A 15 -23.83 -8.71 -4.02
CA LYS A 15 -22.50 -8.87 -4.61
C LYS A 15 -21.87 -7.50 -4.92
N LEU A 16 -20.76 -7.22 -4.25
CA LEU A 16 -19.97 -6.01 -4.46
C LEU A 16 -19.21 -6.08 -5.79
N PRO A 17 -19.01 -4.95 -6.49
CA PRO A 17 -18.26 -4.93 -7.74
C PRO A 17 -16.78 -5.26 -7.48
N THR A 18 -16.20 -6.14 -8.30
CA THR A 18 -14.82 -6.61 -8.14
C THR A 18 -13.86 -6.08 -9.21
N ASN A 19 -14.36 -5.35 -10.21
CA ASN A 19 -13.57 -4.72 -11.27
C ASN A 19 -14.18 -3.37 -11.69
N VAL A 20 -13.46 -2.63 -12.55
CA VAL A 20 -13.85 -1.27 -12.96
C VAL A 20 -15.19 -1.27 -13.71
N GLU A 21 -15.38 -2.21 -14.63
CA GLU A 21 -16.61 -2.34 -15.44
C GLU A 21 -17.83 -2.53 -14.54
N GLN A 22 -17.77 -3.45 -13.57
CA GLN A 22 -18.84 -3.66 -12.61
C GLN A 22 -19.08 -2.46 -11.70
N CYS A 23 -18.04 -1.69 -11.36
CA CYS A 23 -18.20 -0.48 -10.58
C CYS A 23 -18.96 0.60 -11.37
N LEU A 24 -18.71 0.70 -12.68
CA LEU A 24 -19.42 1.60 -13.58
C LEU A 24 -20.87 1.15 -13.77
N GLU A 25 -21.10 -0.14 -14.09
CA GLU A 25 -22.45 -0.72 -14.28
C GLU A 25 -23.34 -0.58 -13.05
N LYS A 26 -22.79 -0.80 -11.85
CA LYS A 26 -23.52 -0.70 -10.58
C LYS A 26 -23.51 0.70 -9.99
N GLU A 27 -22.80 1.62 -10.63
CA GLU A 27 -22.53 2.96 -10.12
C GLU A 27 -21.99 2.96 -8.68
N ALA A 28 -21.26 1.92 -8.29
CA ALA A 28 -20.86 1.65 -6.92
C ALA A 28 -19.35 1.42 -6.81
N GLY A 29 -18.68 2.07 -5.88
CA GLY A 29 -17.26 1.87 -5.63
C GLY A 29 -16.76 2.64 -4.43
N ILE A 30 -15.66 2.18 -3.82
CA ILE A 30 -14.94 2.91 -2.78
C ILE A 30 -13.63 3.50 -3.35
N CYS A 31 -12.78 4.07 -2.48
CA CYS A 31 -11.55 4.75 -2.88
C CYS A 31 -10.68 3.94 -3.86
N GLY A 32 -10.47 2.65 -3.60
CA GLY A 32 -9.74 1.75 -4.50
C GLY A 32 -10.38 1.61 -5.88
N ASN A 33 -11.70 1.49 -5.95
CA ASN A 33 -12.42 1.40 -7.23
C ASN A 33 -12.37 2.72 -8.00
N HIS A 34 -12.50 3.85 -7.30
CA HIS A 34 -12.43 5.19 -7.90
C HIS A 34 -11.08 5.44 -8.54
N VAL A 35 -9.99 5.12 -7.83
CA VAL A 35 -8.63 5.24 -8.36
C VAL A 35 -8.39 4.23 -9.49
N ALA A 36 -8.87 2.99 -9.38
CA ALA A 36 -8.73 2.01 -10.46
C ALA A 36 -9.38 2.50 -11.77
N ALA A 37 -10.62 3.00 -11.71
CA ALA A 37 -11.29 3.56 -12.88
C ALA A 37 -10.56 4.80 -13.43
N PHE A 38 -10.11 5.70 -12.56
CA PHE A 38 -9.34 6.87 -12.96
C PHE A 38 -8.05 6.50 -13.69
N LEU A 39 -7.33 5.48 -13.23
CA LEU A 39 -6.10 5.02 -13.88
C LEU A 39 -6.37 4.38 -15.25
N GLU A 40 -7.46 3.62 -15.42
CA GLU A 40 -7.86 3.09 -16.72
C GLU A 40 -8.25 4.20 -17.71
N ILE A 41 -9.00 5.22 -17.25
CA ILE A 41 -9.33 6.40 -18.06
C ILE A 41 -8.05 7.17 -18.44
N SER A 42 -7.17 7.43 -17.46
CA SER A 42 -5.91 8.12 -17.68
C SER A 42 -5.05 7.42 -18.73
N LYS A 43 -4.97 6.09 -18.66
CA LYS A 43 -4.27 5.26 -19.64
C LYS A 43 -4.85 5.41 -21.04
N ARG A 44 -6.18 5.39 -21.20
CA ARG A 44 -6.85 5.60 -22.50
C ARG A 44 -6.61 6.99 -23.08
N LEU A 45 -6.46 7.99 -22.21
CA LEU A 45 -6.14 9.38 -22.59
C LEU A 45 -4.63 9.62 -22.80
N GLY A 46 -3.78 8.60 -22.67
CA GLY A 46 -2.33 8.75 -22.80
C GLY A 46 -1.66 9.50 -21.65
N LEU A 47 -2.35 9.67 -20.51
CA LEU A 47 -1.82 10.33 -19.34
C LEU A 47 -0.94 9.39 -18.52
N ARG A 48 0.22 9.89 -18.08
CA ARG A 48 1.08 9.18 -17.14
C ARG A 48 0.54 9.40 -15.72
N ALA A 49 -0.18 8.42 -15.19
CA ALA A 49 -0.74 8.46 -13.84
C ALA A 49 -0.26 7.29 -12.97
N ARG A 50 -0.30 7.46 -11.65
CA ARG A 50 0.01 6.40 -10.67
C ARG A 50 -0.88 6.51 -9.44
N PRO A 51 -1.18 5.39 -8.75
CA PRO A 51 -1.83 5.44 -7.45
C PRO A 51 -0.89 6.02 -6.38
N VAL A 52 -1.47 6.65 -5.37
CA VAL A 52 -0.81 6.98 -4.12
C VAL A 52 -1.64 6.38 -2.99
N GLU A 53 -1.09 5.38 -2.33
CA GLU A 53 -1.76 4.59 -1.29
C GLU A 53 -1.25 5.03 0.08
N PHE A 54 -2.17 5.21 1.01
CA PHE A 54 -1.96 5.67 2.37
C PHE A 54 -2.39 4.56 3.33
N TYR A 55 -1.46 4.11 4.18
CA TYR A 55 -1.74 3.09 5.20
C TYR A 55 -1.53 3.70 6.58
N PHE A 56 -2.65 4.03 7.21
CA PHE A 56 -2.69 4.61 8.53
C PHE A 56 -2.45 3.53 9.57
N ARG A 57 -1.55 3.81 10.49
CA ARG A 57 -1.19 2.89 11.57
C ARG A 57 -1.90 3.37 12.82
N GLY A 58 -2.95 2.65 13.21
CA GLY A 58 -3.63 2.91 14.47
C GLY A 58 -2.77 2.52 15.66
N ASP A 59 -3.23 2.84 16.87
CA ASP A 59 -2.55 2.43 18.12
C ASP A 59 -2.39 0.91 18.22
N LYS A 60 -3.29 0.17 17.55
CA LYS A 60 -3.26 -1.29 17.41
C LYS A 60 -3.49 -1.67 15.95
N PRO A 61 -2.92 -2.79 15.46
CA PRO A 61 -3.09 -3.22 14.07
C PRO A 61 -4.55 -3.35 13.60
N GLN A 62 -5.48 -3.69 14.49
CA GLN A 62 -6.91 -3.82 14.18
C GLN A 62 -7.59 -2.46 13.90
N LYS A 63 -6.96 -1.36 14.30
CA LYS A 63 -7.39 0.01 14.00
C LYS A 63 -6.69 0.59 12.77
N ASN A 64 -5.88 -0.18 12.06
CA ASN A 64 -5.32 0.26 10.79
C ASN A 64 -6.43 0.48 9.78
N HIS A 65 -6.28 1.50 8.96
CA HIS A 65 -7.14 1.74 7.80
C HIS A 65 -6.29 2.26 6.65
N SER A 66 -6.90 2.43 5.49
CA SER A 66 -6.21 2.89 4.29
C SER A 66 -7.05 3.85 3.48
N HIS A 67 -6.36 4.65 2.67
CA HIS A 67 -6.96 5.48 1.64
C HIS A 67 -6.08 5.45 0.40
N ILE A 68 -6.65 5.80 -0.75
CA ILE A 68 -5.90 5.82 -2.01
C ILE A 68 -6.36 7.00 -2.87
N CYS A 69 -5.37 7.69 -3.42
CA CYS A 69 -5.49 8.80 -4.33
C CYS A 69 -4.73 8.49 -5.64
N ALA A 70 -4.67 9.47 -6.54
CA ALA A 70 -3.86 9.38 -7.75
C ALA A 70 -2.93 10.57 -7.88
N GLU A 71 -1.80 10.36 -8.54
CA GLU A 71 -0.97 11.43 -9.07
C GLU A 71 -0.92 11.35 -10.59
N VAL A 72 -1.02 12.49 -11.27
CA VAL A 72 -0.81 12.62 -12.72
C VAL A 72 0.48 13.38 -12.97
N PHE A 73 1.27 12.94 -13.92
CA PHE A 73 2.51 13.59 -14.31
C PHE A 73 2.28 14.51 -15.51
N TYR A 74 2.47 15.82 -15.30
CA TYR A 74 2.47 16.81 -16.36
C TYR A 74 3.42 17.96 -16.02
N ARG A 75 3.93 18.64 -17.05
CA ARG A 75 4.92 19.72 -16.91
C ARG A 75 6.11 19.39 -15.99
N GLY A 76 6.61 18.15 -16.09
CA GLY A 76 7.80 17.73 -15.34
C GLY A 76 7.56 17.32 -13.89
N HIS A 77 6.33 17.36 -13.39
CA HIS A 77 6.04 17.09 -11.98
C HIS A 77 4.83 16.18 -11.78
N TRP A 78 4.79 15.51 -10.64
CA TRP A 78 3.60 14.81 -10.15
C TRP A 78 2.63 15.79 -9.49
N ARG A 79 1.34 15.48 -9.59
CA ARG A 79 0.23 16.36 -9.21
C ARG A 79 -0.86 15.50 -8.60
N MET A 80 -1.17 15.72 -7.33
CA MET A 80 -2.05 14.85 -6.56
C MET A 80 -3.52 15.23 -6.72
N PHE A 81 -4.35 14.20 -6.88
CA PHE A 81 -5.80 14.27 -6.92
C PHE A 81 -6.39 13.21 -6.00
N ASP A 82 -7.28 13.62 -5.11
CA ASP A 82 -8.13 12.70 -4.38
C ASP A 82 -9.44 12.50 -5.15
N ILE A 83 -9.47 11.42 -5.92
CA ILE A 83 -10.61 11.08 -6.78
C ILE A 83 -11.85 10.72 -5.96
N THR A 84 -11.66 10.25 -4.72
CA THR A 84 -12.76 9.80 -3.85
C THR A 84 -13.56 10.99 -3.34
N TRP A 85 -12.86 12.03 -2.88
CA TRP A 85 -13.47 13.24 -2.36
C TRP A 85 -13.75 14.29 -3.45
N GLY A 86 -13.05 14.20 -4.58
CA GLY A 86 -13.01 15.28 -5.56
C GLY A 86 -12.17 16.45 -5.03
N THR A 87 -11.04 16.14 -4.39
CA THR A 87 -10.13 17.12 -3.79
C THR A 87 -8.86 17.25 -4.61
N TYR A 88 -8.39 18.49 -4.76
CA TYR A 88 -7.09 18.81 -5.33
C TYR A 88 -6.45 19.98 -4.55
N PHE A 89 -5.15 20.18 -4.76
CA PHE A 89 -4.34 21.06 -3.90
C PHE A 89 -3.54 22.07 -4.72
N PRO A 90 -4.12 23.21 -5.13
CA PRO A 90 -3.39 24.27 -5.83
C PRO A 90 -2.22 24.80 -5.00
N ILE A 91 -1.11 25.08 -5.69
CA ILE A 91 0.04 25.79 -5.12
C ILE A 91 -0.27 27.29 -5.15
N SER A 92 -0.15 27.94 -3.98
CA SER A 92 -0.35 29.40 -3.87
C SER A 92 0.61 30.17 -4.80
N GLY A 93 0.07 31.17 -5.51
CA GLY A 93 0.82 31.98 -6.49
C GLY A 93 1.15 31.26 -7.81
N GLY A 94 0.75 29.99 -7.96
CA GLY A 94 0.95 29.20 -9.18
C GLY A 94 -0.18 29.37 -10.20
N ARG A 95 -0.08 28.62 -11.31
CA ARG A 95 -1.17 28.49 -12.29
C ARG A 95 -2.33 27.72 -11.67
N ARG A 96 -3.54 27.89 -12.22
CA ARG A 96 -4.75 27.17 -11.75
C ARG A 96 -4.59 25.64 -11.75
N ASP A 97 -3.80 25.11 -12.67
CA ASP A 97 -3.51 23.68 -12.80
C ASP A 97 -2.16 23.29 -12.14
N ASP A 98 -1.53 24.18 -11.39
CA ASP A 98 -0.30 23.88 -10.67
C ASP A 98 -0.64 23.34 -9.27
N LEU A 99 -0.62 22.01 -9.16
CA LEU A 99 -1.02 21.30 -7.95
C LEU A 99 0.19 20.78 -7.18
N ALA A 100 0.05 20.58 -5.88
CA ALA A 100 1.07 19.93 -5.08
C ALA A 100 1.09 18.40 -5.33
N ASP A 101 2.26 17.79 -5.20
CA ASP A 101 2.38 16.33 -5.06
C ASP A 101 2.26 15.91 -3.59
N VAL A 102 2.14 14.60 -3.33
CA VAL A 102 1.98 14.11 -1.95
C VAL A 102 3.19 14.44 -1.07
N SER A 103 4.40 14.54 -1.64
CA SER A 103 5.61 14.82 -0.86
C SER A 103 5.61 16.26 -0.36
N ARG A 104 5.23 17.23 -1.19
CA ARG A 104 5.08 18.64 -0.81
C ARG A 104 3.95 18.81 0.20
N LEU A 105 2.81 18.15 -0.03
CA LEU A 105 1.66 18.21 0.90
C LEU A 105 2.02 17.73 2.30
N ARG A 106 2.77 16.63 2.40
CA ARG A 106 3.25 16.08 3.68
C ARG A 106 4.36 16.89 4.34
N ALA A 107 5.12 17.67 3.56
CA ALA A 107 6.21 18.51 4.08
C ALA A 107 5.70 19.82 4.69
N GLU A 108 4.52 20.28 4.28
CA GLU A 108 3.96 21.56 4.70
C GLU A 108 2.78 21.41 5.65
N ARG A 109 2.93 21.93 6.87
CA ARG A 109 1.91 21.81 7.94
C ARG A 109 0.58 22.45 7.56
N ARG A 110 0.62 23.49 6.72
CA ARG A 110 -0.56 24.24 6.27
C ARG A 110 -1.16 23.71 4.96
N SER A 111 -0.70 22.58 4.43
CA SER A 111 -1.19 22.03 3.17
C SER A 111 -2.70 21.74 3.17
N ARG A 112 -3.30 21.54 4.35
CA ARG A 112 -4.76 21.42 4.52
C ARG A 112 -5.52 22.65 4.00
N ASP A 113 -4.97 23.85 4.23
CA ASP A 113 -5.57 25.12 3.79
C ASP A 113 -5.59 25.23 2.25
N TRP A 114 -4.82 24.40 1.55
CA TRP A 114 -4.76 24.40 0.09
C TRP A 114 -5.82 23.49 -0.53
N ALA A 115 -6.53 22.69 0.26
CA ALA A 115 -7.50 21.73 -0.25
C ALA A 115 -8.70 22.43 -0.88
N VAL A 116 -8.93 22.18 -2.17
CA VAL A 116 -10.17 22.52 -2.85
C VAL A 116 -10.96 21.23 -3.06
N THR A 117 -12.06 21.08 -2.33
CA THR A 117 -12.89 19.86 -2.31
C THR A 117 -14.27 20.12 -2.87
N ASN A 118 -14.79 19.16 -3.64
CA ASN A 118 -16.18 19.16 -4.07
C ASN A 118 -17.14 19.02 -2.88
N GLN A 119 -17.67 20.14 -2.39
CA GLN A 119 -18.61 20.18 -1.26
C GLN A 119 -19.96 19.51 -1.57
N ALA A 120 -20.31 19.30 -2.85
CA ALA A 120 -21.52 18.59 -3.22
C ALA A 120 -21.36 17.06 -3.21
N ASN A 121 -20.16 16.53 -2.91
CA ASN A 121 -19.93 15.08 -2.84
C ASN A 121 -20.64 14.48 -1.61
N PRO A 122 -21.68 13.63 -1.77
CA PRO A 122 -22.45 13.11 -0.64
C PRO A 122 -21.63 12.24 0.31
N TRP A 123 -20.65 11.51 -0.22
CA TRP A 123 -19.77 10.66 0.59
C TRP A 123 -18.82 11.50 1.45
N TYR A 124 -18.29 12.59 0.90
CA TYR A 124 -17.49 13.55 1.67
C TYR A 124 -18.33 14.19 2.80
N GLN A 125 -19.54 14.65 2.48
CA GLN A 125 -20.45 15.25 3.48
C GLN A 125 -20.78 14.26 4.60
N GLN A 126 -21.08 13.00 4.27
CA GLN A 126 -21.36 11.97 5.27
C GLN A 126 -20.14 11.66 6.16
N TRP A 127 -18.94 11.65 5.59
CA TRP A 127 -17.69 11.43 6.34
C TRP A 127 -17.46 12.54 7.37
N VAL A 128 -17.60 13.79 6.94
CA VAL A 128 -17.48 14.98 7.81
C VAL A 128 -18.58 15.00 8.87
N ALA A 129 -19.83 14.70 8.50
CA ALA A 129 -20.95 14.61 9.44
C ALA A 129 -20.75 13.51 10.50
N SER A 130 -20.02 12.45 10.14
CA SER A 130 -19.60 11.37 11.05
C SER A 130 -18.39 11.75 11.93
N LYS A 131 -17.94 13.01 11.88
CA LYS A 131 -16.76 13.53 12.60
C LYS A 131 -15.45 12.83 12.22
N LEU A 132 -15.38 12.29 11.00
CA LEU A 132 -14.17 11.70 10.46
C LEU A 132 -13.41 12.73 9.61
N ASP A 133 -12.09 12.60 9.56
CA ASP A 133 -11.23 13.48 8.77
C ASP A 133 -11.00 12.89 7.37
N PRO A 134 -11.53 13.49 6.28
CA PRO A 134 -11.30 13.02 4.93
C PRO A 134 -9.86 13.29 4.44
N LEU A 135 -9.13 14.20 5.07
CA LEU A 135 -7.79 14.64 4.68
C LEU A 135 -6.70 14.20 5.67
N GLU A 136 -7.00 13.22 6.53
CA GLU A 136 -6.09 12.69 7.56
C GLU A 136 -4.70 12.32 6.99
N TYR A 137 -4.64 11.89 5.71
CA TYR A 137 -3.38 11.52 5.06
C TYR A 137 -2.37 12.67 4.97
N LEU A 138 -2.80 13.93 5.07
CA LEU A 138 -1.92 15.10 4.97
C LEU A 138 -0.99 15.24 6.19
N ASP A 139 -1.45 14.84 7.37
CA ASP A 139 -0.77 15.11 8.63
C ASP A 139 -0.77 13.96 9.63
N ALA A 140 -1.38 12.81 9.31
CA ALA A 140 -1.30 11.60 10.13
C ALA A 140 0.16 11.30 10.52
N PRO A 141 0.47 11.17 11.83
CA PRO A 141 1.85 10.98 12.29
C PRO A 141 2.37 9.58 11.97
N GLN A 142 1.49 8.57 11.98
CA GLN A 142 1.85 7.18 11.75
C GLN A 142 1.28 6.71 10.42
N LEU A 143 2.03 6.95 9.34
CA LEU A 143 1.57 6.72 7.98
C LEU A 143 2.67 6.07 7.13
N ASP A 144 2.31 5.01 6.41
CA ASP A 144 3.12 4.49 5.30
C ASP A 144 2.50 4.91 3.97
N ILE A 145 3.33 5.30 3.01
CA ILE A 145 2.87 5.79 1.69
C ILE A 145 3.51 4.95 0.59
N LEU A 146 2.68 4.36 -0.28
CA LEU A 146 3.14 3.74 -1.52
C LEU A 146 2.79 4.65 -2.71
N ARG A 147 3.77 4.90 -3.58
CA ARG A 147 3.57 5.67 -4.82
C ARG A 147 3.79 4.73 -6.00
N GLY A 148 2.75 4.43 -6.77
CA GLY A 148 2.80 3.38 -7.79
C GLY A 148 3.13 2.01 -7.19
N GLY A 149 2.57 1.67 -6.03
CA GLY A 149 2.90 0.43 -5.33
C GLY A 149 4.35 0.35 -4.83
N ARG A 150 5.12 1.44 -4.87
CA ARG A 150 6.50 1.51 -4.35
C ARG A 150 6.54 2.17 -2.99
N GLY A 151 7.16 1.51 -2.03
CA GLY A 151 7.45 2.07 -0.71
C GLY A 151 7.68 1.00 0.33
N THR A 152 7.62 1.40 1.59
CA THR A 152 7.82 0.51 2.75
C THR A 152 6.55 0.47 3.57
N ILE A 153 6.08 -0.75 3.88
CA ILE A 153 5.01 -1.02 4.82
C ILE A 153 5.63 -1.48 6.13
N ARG A 154 5.22 -0.87 7.24
CA ARG A 154 5.69 -1.19 8.58
C ARG A 154 4.64 -2.02 9.30
N LEU A 155 5.06 -3.19 9.77
CA LEU A 155 4.22 -4.11 10.53
C LEU A 155 4.61 -4.11 11.99
N ARG A 156 3.61 -4.04 12.86
CA ARG A 156 3.75 -4.23 14.31
C ARG A 156 3.29 -5.62 14.69
N VAL A 157 3.71 -6.07 15.88
CA VAL A 157 3.21 -7.30 16.49
C VAL A 157 1.69 -7.20 16.61
N SER A 158 0.99 -8.11 15.95
CA SER A 158 -0.47 -8.22 15.90
C SER A 158 -1.03 -9.18 16.95
N ALA A 159 -0.23 -10.17 17.34
CA ALA A 159 -0.53 -11.15 18.37
C ALA A 159 0.77 -11.77 18.90
N ARG A 160 0.68 -12.41 20.07
CA ARG A 160 1.76 -13.21 20.66
C ARG A 160 1.22 -14.60 21.00
N ASP A 161 2.04 -15.62 20.75
CA ASP A 161 1.76 -17.01 21.12
C ASP A 161 2.99 -17.58 21.82
N GLY A 162 2.97 -17.57 23.16
CA GLY A 162 4.15 -17.81 23.98
C GLY A 162 5.29 -16.84 23.63
N GLN A 163 6.42 -17.39 23.17
CA GLN A 163 7.59 -16.62 22.72
C GLN A 163 7.50 -16.12 21.27
N ARG A 164 6.42 -16.46 20.56
CA ARG A 164 6.24 -16.11 19.14
C ARG A 164 5.59 -14.75 18.98
N GLU A 165 6.12 -13.93 18.08
CA GLU A 165 5.53 -12.66 17.66
C GLU A 165 4.92 -12.80 16.25
N LEU A 166 3.63 -12.50 16.11
CA LEU A 166 2.92 -12.59 14.83
C LEU A 166 2.78 -11.20 14.21
N PHE A 167 3.25 -11.05 12.97
CA PHE A 167 3.15 -9.82 12.18
C PHE A 167 2.19 -10.04 11.00
N ARG A 168 1.03 -9.37 11.04
CA ARG A 168 -0.02 -9.50 10.01
C ARG A 168 -0.28 -8.16 9.34
N PRO A 169 -0.31 -8.10 7.99
CA PRO A 169 -0.70 -6.90 7.25
C PRO A 169 -2.23 -6.72 7.35
N LEU A 170 -2.70 -6.02 8.37
CA LEU A 170 -4.12 -5.70 8.56
C LEU A 170 -4.43 -4.38 7.85
N HIS A 171 -5.27 -4.44 6.80
CA HIS A 171 -5.58 -3.32 5.91
C HIS A 171 -4.39 -2.74 5.13
N GLN A 172 -3.29 -3.47 5.10
CA GLN A 172 -2.07 -3.16 4.35
C GLN A 172 -1.88 -4.19 3.23
N PRO A 173 -1.03 -3.95 2.23
CA PRO A 173 -0.70 -4.94 1.22
C PRO A 173 -0.11 -6.17 1.89
N ASN A 174 -0.59 -7.34 1.47
CA ASN A 174 -0.11 -8.61 1.96
C ASN A 174 0.97 -9.22 1.06
N PHE A 175 1.58 -8.44 0.14
CA PHE A 175 2.58 -8.93 -0.80
C PHE A 175 3.92 -8.20 -0.70
N VAL A 176 5.01 -8.89 -1.08
CA VAL A 176 6.35 -8.31 -1.19
C VAL A 176 6.77 -8.29 -2.66
N GLY A 177 7.41 -7.21 -3.08
CA GLY A 177 7.98 -7.11 -4.43
C GLY A 177 7.23 -6.18 -5.37
N ARG A 178 7.61 -6.24 -6.65
CA ARG A 178 7.05 -5.38 -7.70
C ARG A 178 6.02 -6.19 -8.49
N ASN A 179 4.80 -5.69 -8.54
CA ASN A 179 3.70 -6.35 -9.25
C ASN A 179 3.40 -5.78 -10.64
N ARG A 180 4.00 -4.65 -11.03
CA ARG A 180 3.81 -4.05 -12.36
C ARG A 180 5.13 -3.64 -12.98
N ALA A 181 5.38 -4.10 -14.21
CA ALA A 181 6.57 -3.78 -14.99
C ALA A 181 6.52 -2.37 -15.65
N HIS A 182 5.89 -1.40 -14.99
CA HIS A 182 5.78 -0.02 -15.47
C HIS A 182 6.76 0.89 -14.72
N ARG A 183 7.42 1.83 -15.41
CA ARG A 183 8.49 2.68 -14.82
C ARG A 183 8.08 3.47 -13.58
N ASP A 184 6.78 3.80 -13.48
CA ASP A 184 6.21 4.54 -12.35
C ASP A 184 5.76 3.66 -11.20
N TYR A 185 5.93 2.35 -11.36
CA TYR A 185 5.64 1.35 -10.35
C TYR A 185 6.93 0.71 -9.85
N GLY A 186 6.95 0.33 -8.58
CA GLY A 186 8.12 -0.25 -7.95
C GLY A 186 7.75 -1.28 -6.89
N PRO A 187 8.74 -1.74 -6.11
CA PRO A 187 8.52 -2.80 -5.14
C PRO A 187 7.93 -2.29 -3.83
N VAL A 188 7.08 -3.13 -3.24
CA VAL A 188 6.72 -3.07 -1.81
C VAL A 188 7.82 -3.75 -1.01
N VAL A 189 8.25 -3.07 0.05
CA VAL A 189 9.15 -3.57 1.09
C VAL A 189 8.36 -3.70 2.38
N VAL A 190 8.56 -4.78 3.13
CA VAL A 190 7.96 -4.97 4.45
C VAL A 190 9.04 -4.81 5.51
N LEU A 191 8.77 -4.02 6.54
CA LEU A 191 9.61 -3.77 7.70
C LEU A 191 8.88 -4.22 8.96
N LEU A 192 9.46 -5.14 9.72
CA LEU A 192 8.95 -5.48 11.05
C LEU A 192 9.46 -4.45 12.08
N GLU A 193 8.54 -3.79 12.78
CA GLU A 193 8.86 -2.81 13.82
C GLU A 193 9.15 -3.51 15.15
N ASN A 194 10.29 -3.19 15.74
CA ASN A 194 10.73 -3.65 17.06
C ASN A 194 10.50 -5.16 17.31
N PRO A 195 10.93 -6.03 16.39
CA PRO A 195 10.84 -7.47 16.61
C PRO A 195 11.73 -7.88 17.80
N ASN A 196 11.37 -8.97 18.48
CA ASN A 196 12.13 -9.49 19.61
C ASN A 196 13.63 -9.61 19.22
N PRO A 197 14.55 -8.94 19.94
CA PRO A 197 15.97 -8.95 19.58
C PRO A 197 16.60 -10.34 19.71
N LYS A 198 15.98 -11.28 20.45
CA LYS A 198 16.44 -12.66 20.57
C LYS A 198 15.89 -13.58 19.47
N ALA A 199 15.06 -13.09 18.56
CA ALA A 199 14.50 -13.89 17.47
C ALA A 199 15.62 -14.34 16.51
N THR A 200 15.75 -15.65 16.33
CA THR A 200 16.72 -16.28 15.42
C THR A 200 16.06 -17.01 14.25
N VAL A 201 14.73 -16.95 14.18
CA VAL A 201 13.95 -17.67 13.17
C VAL A 201 12.88 -16.73 12.63
N VAL A 202 12.75 -16.71 11.31
CA VAL A 202 11.63 -16.09 10.61
C VAL A 202 10.84 -17.18 9.89
N GLN A 203 9.53 -17.18 10.08
CA GLN A 203 8.57 -18.01 9.38
C GLN A 203 7.65 -17.12 8.55
N LEU A 204 7.48 -17.45 7.27
CA LEU A 204 6.64 -16.72 6.34
C LEU A 204 5.63 -17.69 5.71
N ASP A 205 4.34 -17.49 5.99
CA ASP A 205 3.25 -18.19 5.31
C ASP A 205 3.10 -17.64 3.90
N VAL A 206 3.40 -18.47 2.90
CA VAL A 206 3.34 -18.10 1.49
C VAL A 206 2.00 -18.50 0.91
N LEU A 207 1.06 -17.57 0.72
CA LEU A 207 -0.26 -17.92 0.14
C LEU A 207 -0.25 -17.94 -1.39
N GLY A 208 0.77 -17.35 -2.02
CA GLY A 208 0.93 -17.24 -3.46
C GLY A 208 2.39 -17.04 -3.84
N LEU A 209 2.75 -17.29 -5.09
CA LEU A 209 4.04 -16.90 -5.69
C LEU A 209 3.84 -16.49 -7.14
N ALA A 210 4.61 -15.50 -7.60
CA ALA A 210 4.75 -15.23 -9.02
C ALA A 210 5.97 -14.41 -9.41
N GLY A 211 6.20 -14.36 -10.73
CA GLY A 211 7.34 -13.71 -11.31
C GLY A 211 8.63 -14.48 -11.03
N THR A 212 9.74 -13.77 -11.15
CA THR A 212 11.10 -14.32 -10.99
C THR A 212 11.92 -13.43 -10.07
N GLY A 213 12.87 -14.00 -9.34
CA GLY A 213 13.79 -13.24 -8.50
C GLY A 213 14.13 -13.99 -7.23
N ALA A 214 14.40 -13.23 -6.16
CA ALA A 214 14.64 -13.75 -4.83
C ALA A 214 13.98 -12.86 -3.79
N LEU A 215 13.45 -13.49 -2.74
CA LEU A 215 13.07 -12.82 -1.50
C LEU A 215 14.36 -12.55 -0.73
N VAL A 216 14.57 -11.31 -0.33
CA VAL A 216 15.73 -10.93 0.47
C VAL A 216 15.24 -10.48 1.83
N ILE A 217 15.70 -11.19 2.86
CA ILE A 217 15.43 -10.91 4.27
C ILE A 217 16.69 -10.31 4.85
N PHE A 218 16.57 -9.11 5.40
CA PHE A 218 17.63 -8.46 6.18
C PHE A 218 17.38 -8.68 7.65
N CYS A 219 18.40 -9.12 8.36
CA CYS A 219 18.40 -9.37 9.80
C CYS A 219 19.49 -8.48 10.41
N GLY A 220 19.17 -7.20 10.66
CA GLY A 220 20.22 -6.21 10.94
C GLY A 220 21.08 -5.96 9.69
N GLU A 221 22.39 -6.21 9.78
CA GLU A 221 23.31 -6.10 8.63
C GLU A 221 23.35 -7.35 7.77
N GLU A 222 22.87 -8.48 8.30
CA GLU A 222 22.91 -9.75 7.59
C GLU A 222 21.84 -9.84 6.51
N ARG A 223 22.16 -10.59 5.47
CA ARG A 223 21.33 -10.71 4.27
C ARG A 223 21.16 -12.18 3.89
N HIS A 224 19.92 -12.64 3.94
CA HIS A 224 19.51 -13.95 3.45
C HIS A 224 18.72 -13.79 2.16
N ALA A 225 19.20 -14.38 1.06
CA ALA A 225 18.53 -14.34 -0.24
C ALA A 225 17.98 -15.73 -0.58
N ILE A 226 16.67 -15.81 -0.77
CA ILE A 226 15.93 -17.05 -1.04
C ILE A 226 15.36 -16.95 -2.46
N PRO A 227 15.86 -17.72 -3.43
CA PRO A 227 15.33 -17.71 -4.79
C PRO A 227 13.84 -18.02 -4.82
N PHE A 228 13.07 -17.31 -5.64
CA PHE A 228 11.64 -17.60 -5.80
C PHE A 228 11.39 -19.03 -6.28
N ALA A 229 12.29 -19.58 -7.09
CA ALA A 229 12.22 -20.97 -7.55
C ALA A 229 12.27 -22.01 -6.42
N SER A 230 12.78 -21.65 -5.24
CA SER A 230 12.80 -22.54 -4.07
C SER A 230 11.62 -22.32 -3.10
N ILE A 231 10.74 -21.36 -3.39
CA ILE A 231 9.57 -21.05 -2.56
C ILE A 231 8.33 -21.74 -3.16
N ARG A 232 7.47 -22.33 -2.31
CA ARG A 232 6.24 -22.98 -2.74
C ARG A 232 5.02 -22.29 -2.17
N SER A 233 4.00 -22.10 -3.01
CA SER A 233 2.70 -21.57 -2.60
C SER A 233 1.98 -22.56 -1.68
N GLY A 234 1.29 -22.05 -0.66
CA GLY A 234 0.61 -22.84 0.37
C GLY A 234 1.53 -23.47 1.40
N GLN A 235 2.83 -23.11 1.42
CA GLN A 235 3.80 -23.64 2.38
C GLN A 235 4.39 -22.53 3.25
N MET A 236 4.75 -22.90 4.48
CA MET A 236 5.53 -22.04 5.37
C MET A 236 7.00 -22.08 4.95
N LEU A 237 7.55 -20.91 4.65
CA LEU A 237 8.98 -20.71 4.48
C LEU A 237 9.61 -20.42 5.83
N LYS A 238 10.56 -21.26 6.27
CA LYS A 238 11.30 -21.06 7.52
C LYS A 238 12.76 -20.75 7.21
N THR A 239 13.29 -19.66 7.77
CA THR A 239 14.72 -19.31 7.66
C THR A 239 15.31 -19.02 9.03
N HIS A 240 16.56 -19.40 9.22
CA HIS A 240 17.34 -19.07 10.41
C HIS A 240 18.14 -17.79 10.15
N CYS A 241 18.04 -16.84 11.08
CA CYS A 241 18.89 -15.66 11.15
C CYS A 241 19.78 -15.78 12.40
N PRO A 242 21.09 -15.52 12.29
CA PRO A 242 21.99 -15.36 13.43
C PRO A 242 21.42 -14.40 14.49
N SER A 243 21.77 -14.65 15.75
CA SER A 243 21.30 -13.83 16.86
C SER A 243 21.83 -12.40 16.76
N ARG A 244 20.95 -11.44 17.05
CA ARG A 244 21.24 -10.01 16.91
C ARG A 244 22.07 -9.44 18.05
N SER A 245 22.82 -8.38 17.71
CA SER A 245 23.04 -7.25 18.61
C SER A 245 21.84 -6.27 18.50
N ALA A 246 21.50 -5.61 19.61
CA ALA A 246 20.17 -5.11 19.98
C ALA A 246 19.38 -4.14 19.03
N SER A 247 19.78 -3.85 17.79
CA SER A 247 19.21 -2.75 16.98
C SER A 247 18.78 -3.06 15.54
N GLY A 248 18.75 -4.32 15.10
CA GLY A 248 18.32 -4.62 13.72
C GLY A 248 16.81 -4.40 13.47
N ALA A 249 16.39 -4.31 12.21
CA ALA A 249 14.99 -4.55 11.81
C ALA A 249 14.93 -5.78 10.88
N PHE A 250 13.83 -6.53 10.86
CA PHE A 250 13.61 -7.54 9.81
C PHE A 250 13.04 -6.80 8.60
N VAL A 251 13.72 -6.91 7.45
CA VAL A 251 13.29 -6.23 6.22
C VAL A 251 13.15 -7.24 5.10
N CYS A 252 11.94 -7.41 4.59
CA CYS A 252 11.63 -8.27 3.46
C CYS A 252 11.52 -7.41 2.18
N ARG A 253 12.39 -7.65 1.19
CA ARG A 253 12.36 -6.96 -0.11
C ARG A 253 12.75 -7.88 -1.25
N PRO A 254 12.33 -7.62 -2.50
CA PRO A 254 12.85 -8.35 -3.65
C PRO A 254 14.33 -7.98 -3.90
N ALA A 255 15.11 -8.93 -4.42
CA ALA A 255 16.44 -8.64 -4.96
C ALA A 255 16.35 -7.70 -6.18
N ARG A 256 17.34 -6.80 -6.35
CA ARG A 256 17.48 -6.04 -7.60
C ARG A 256 17.83 -6.99 -8.74
N THR A 257 16.87 -7.31 -9.59
CA THR A 257 17.16 -7.89 -10.90
C THR A 257 17.61 -6.76 -11.84
N LYS A 258 18.78 -6.90 -12.48
CA LYS A 258 19.15 -6.05 -13.62
C LYS A 258 18.06 -6.25 -14.68
N SER A 259 17.35 -5.19 -15.06
CA SER A 259 16.34 -5.28 -16.11
C SER A 259 17.02 -5.52 -17.46
N MET A 260 17.05 -6.76 -17.95
CA MET A 260 17.09 -6.98 -19.38
C MET A 260 15.68 -6.70 -19.91
N GLY A 261 15.58 -5.75 -20.84
CA GLY A 261 14.30 -5.36 -21.43
C GLY A 261 13.68 -6.56 -22.15
N LEU A 262 12.39 -6.82 -21.90
CA LEU A 262 11.62 -7.80 -22.67
C LEU A 262 10.12 -7.47 -22.67
N ARG A 263 9.53 -7.77 -23.81
CA ARG A 263 8.18 -7.43 -24.27
C ARG A 263 7.09 -8.12 -23.44
N THR A 264 5.93 -7.49 -23.51
CA THR A 264 4.63 -7.84 -22.92
C THR A 264 4.16 -9.27 -23.26
N SER A 265 3.83 -10.07 -22.25
CA SER A 265 2.70 -11.00 -22.28
C SER A 265 2.24 -11.33 -20.86
N SER A 266 0.94 -11.20 -20.67
CA SER A 266 0.17 -11.26 -19.44
C SER A 266 0.10 -12.65 -18.80
N THR A 267 0.63 -12.78 -17.57
CA THR A 267 0.03 -13.58 -16.48
C THR A 267 0.54 -13.05 -15.14
N GLU A 268 -0.21 -12.13 -14.52
CA GLU A 268 0.12 -11.57 -13.20
C GLU A 268 -0.38 -12.51 -12.11
N ARG A 269 0.52 -12.99 -11.24
CA ARG A 269 0.20 -13.69 -9.98
C ARG A 269 1.06 -13.03 -8.88
N PHE A 270 0.90 -13.30 -7.59
CA PHE A 270 1.50 -12.49 -6.51
C PHE A 270 2.11 -13.36 -5.41
N LEU A 271 3.14 -12.87 -4.72
CA LEU A 271 3.64 -13.46 -3.48
C LEU A 271 2.95 -12.81 -2.28
N SER A 272 2.09 -13.52 -1.55
CA SER A 272 1.56 -12.99 -0.29
C SER A 272 2.23 -13.64 0.93
N VAL A 273 2.53 -12.83 1.94
CA VAL A 273 3.32 -13.20 3.11
C VAL A 273 2.56 -12.84 4.39
N ALA A 274 2.38 -13.79 5.29
CA ALA A 274 2.12 -13.54 6.71
C ALA A 274 3.32 -14.04 7.53
N GLU A 275 3.76 -13.31 8.55
CA GLU A 275 5.05 -13.59 9.21
C GLU A 275 4.89 -13.91 10.71
N THR A 276 5.62 -14.92 11.18
CA THR A 276 5.76 -15.31 12.59
C THR A 276 7.24 -15.38 12.97
N ALA A 277 7.63 -14.71 14.06
CA ALA A 277 8.98 -14.77 14.61
C ALA A 277 8.98 -15.60 15.89
N ASP A 278 9.87 -16.60 16.01
CA ASP A 278 9.99 -17.45 17.21
C ASP A 278 11.17 -16.99 18.09
N ALA A 279 10.99 -16.96 19.41
CA ALA A 279 12.11 -16.99 20.37
C ALA A 279 12.38 -18.43 20.85
N PRO A 280 13.63 -18.78 21.22
CA PRO A 280 13.96 -20.13 21.66
C PRO A 280 13.23 -20.50 22.96
N GLY A 281 12.89 -21.79 23.10
CA GLY A 281 12.48 -22.37 24.37
C GLY A 281 13.69 -22.57 25.29
N GLU A 282 13.50 -22.26 26.56
CA GLU A 282 14.44 -22.62 27.64
C GLU A 282 14.43 -24.13 27.91
#